data_AF-A0A3S1F551-F1
#
_entry.id   AF-A0A3S1F551-F1
#
_cell.length_a   1.000
_cell.length_b   1.000
_cell.length_c   1.000
_cell.angle_alpha   90.00
_cell.angle_beta   90.00
_cell.angle_gamma   90.00
#
_symmetry.space_group_name_H-M   'P 1'
#
loop_
_entity.id
_entity.type
_entity.pdbx_description
1 polymer ?
#
loop_
_entity_poly.entity_id
_entity_poly.type
_entity_poly.pdbx_seq_one_letter_code
_entity_poly.pdbx_strand_id
1 'polypeptide(L)'
;LNAQVVRFPSGQETEFGGQAAYLMRVFGIYGAAISEKPLENTPDTARLSQDAALKARLAAYVGANLPAVDEGVYEIPDEFLARKIISWSTFGSARQANHPFTQLFQPKEFAPLDYSALKLVRTPEALVERLDNGACQGCHQAGSTAGFHFIGLDDKTTSPLNRIEVG
;
A
#
# COMPACT_ATOMS: atom_id res chain seq x y z
N LEU A 1 8.76 7.46 4.83
CA LEU A 1 9.69 6.42 5.32
C LEU A 1 9.17 5.06 4.89
N ASN A 2 10.01 4.27 4.22
CA ASN A 2 9.80 2.85 3.94
C ASN A 2 11.09 2.12 4.32
N ALA A 3 11.17 1.67 5.58
CA ALA A 3 12.41 1.20 6.18
C ALA A 3 12.37 -0.30 6.47
N GLN A 4 13.40 -1.04 6.06
CA GLN A 4 13.59 -2.42 6.47
C GLN A 4 13.92 -2.47 7.98
N VAL A 5 13.03 -3.08 8.76
CA VAL A 5 13.17 -3.20 10.23
C VAL A 5 13.58 -4.59 10.67
N VAL A 6 13.38 -5.61 9.83
CA VAL A 6 13.77 -7.00 10.08
C VAL A 6 14.23 -7.64 8.77
N ARG A 7 15.24 -8.52 8.82
CA ARG A 7 15.66 -9.36 7.70
C ARG A 7 16.06 -10.75 8.22
N PHE A 8 15.43 -11.78 7.64
CA PHE A 8 15.83 -13.17 7.79
C PHE A 8 16.25 -13.73 6.43
N PRO A 9 17.48 -14.25 6.30
CA PRO A 9 17.95 -14.84 5.05
C PRO A 9 17.24 -16.17 4.78
N SER A 10 17.28 -16.62 3.53
CA SER A 10 16.64 -17.87 3.10
C SER A 10 17.17 -19.13 3.80
N GLY A 11 18.38 -19.07 4.35
CA GLY A 11 18.94 -20.16 5.17
C GLY A 11 18.30 -20.29 6.56
N GLN A 12 17.56 -19.28 7.01
CA GLN A 12 16.84 -19.27 8.29
C GLN A 12 15.32 -19.31 8.08
N GLU A 13 14.80 -18.48 7.17
CA GLU A 13 13.40 -18.46 6.76
C GLU A 13 13.30 -18.95 5.32
N THR A 14 12.97 -20.23 5.12
CA THR A 14 13.08 -20.88 3.81
C THR A 14 11.92 -20.56 2.87
N GLU A 15 10.78 -20.10 3.40
CA GLU A 15 9.64 -19.68 2.59
C GLU A 15 9.89 -18.34 1.90
N PHE A 16 9.31 -18.16 0.71
CA PHE A 16 9.36 -16.91 -0.05
C PHE A 16 10.79 -16.34 -0.25
N GLY A 17 11.82 -17.19 -0.28
CA GLY A 17 13.21 -16.79 -0.47
C GLY A 17 13.79 -15.97 0.70
N GLY A 18 13.24 -16.12 1.91
CA GLY A 18 13.57 -15.29 3.07
C GLY A 18 12.45 -14.33 3.43
N GLN A 19 12.69 -13.55 4.48
CA GLN A 19 11.75 -12.56 4.96
C GLN A 19 12.45 -11.23 5.23
N ALA A 20 11.74 -10.13 4.98
CA ALA A 20 12.15 -8.79 5.30
C ALA A 20 10.89 -7.98 5.59
N ALA A 21 10.83 -7.40 6.78
CA ALA A 21 9.71 -6.55 7.20
C ALA A 21 10.07 -5.09 6.97
N TYR A 22 9.14 -4.34 6.40
CA TYR A 22 9.27 -2.93 6.09
C TYR A 22 8.25 -2.11 6.84
N LEU A 23 8.72 -1.16 7.66
CA LEU A 23 7.88 -0.16 8.31
C LEU A 23 7.63 0.98 7.33
N MET A 24 6.35 1.23 7.02
CA MET A 24 5.94 2.38 6.21
C MET A 24 5.19 3.39 7.05
N ARG A 25 5.64 4.65 6.99
CA ARG A 25 5.03 5.83 7.62
C ARG A 25 5.32 7.06 6.76
N VAL A 26 4.36 7.98 6.67
CA VAL A 26 4.55 9.28 6.01
C VAL A 26 4.52 10.37 7.07
N PHE A 27 5.40 11.37 6.92
CA PHE A 27 5.46 12.53 7.79
C PHE A 27 5.42 13.80 6.95
N GLY A 28 4.59 14.75 7.36
CA GLY A 28 4.63 16.11 6.86
C GLY A 28 5.56 16.97 7.71
N ILE A 29 6.32 17.85 7.07
CA ILE A 29 7.18 18.83 7.73
C ILE A 29 6.56 20.21 7.54
N TYR A 30 6.27 20.89 8.65
CA TYR A 30 5.70 22.24 8.68
C TYR A 30 6.56 23.14 9.57
N GLY A 31 7.50 23.87 8.96
CA GLY A 31 8.53 24.59 9.71
C GLY A 31 9.37 23.61 10.53
N ALA A 32 9.45 23.79 11.84
CA ALA A 32 10.17 22.90 12.76
C ALA A 32 9.32 21.70 13.24
N ALA A 33 8.03 21.64 12.90
CA ALA A 33 7.15 20.56 13.33
C ALA A 33 7.16 19.41 12.32
N ILE A 34 7.29 18.18 12.84
CA ILE A 34 7.12 16.94 12.09
C ILE A 34 5.84 16.27 12.60
N SER A 35 4.90 15.99 11.70
CA SER A 35 3.63 15.35 12.05
C SER A 35 3.38 14.14 11.15
N GLU A 36 2.86 13.06 11.71
CA GLU A 36 2.47 11.87 10.94
C GLU A 36 1.29 12.18 10.01
N LYS A 37 1.36 11.65 8.79
CA LYS A 37 0.31 11.74 7.78
C LYS A 37 -0.22 10.34 7.47
N PRO A 38 -1.48 10.22 7.03
CA PRO A 38 -1.99 8.97 6.47
C PRO A 38 -1.16 8.51 5.28
N LEU A 39 -1.12 7.19 5.10
CA LEU A 39 -0.50 6.53 3.97
C LEU A 39 -1.46 6.61 2.78
N GLU A 40 -1.00 7.22 1.70
CA GLU A 40 -1.79 7.43 0.48
C GLU A 40 -2.44 6.12 0.01
N ASN A 41 -3.75 6.17 -0.23
CA ASN A 41 -4.58 5.07 -0.72
C ASN A 41 -4.42 3.73 0.04
N THR A 42 -3.93 3.77 1.27
CA THR A 42 -3.60 2.58 2.07
C THR A 42 -4.60 2.41 3.20
N PRO A 43 -5.53 1.45 3.12
CA PRO A 43 -6.61 1.35 4.09
C PRO A 43 -6.10 0.81 5.44
N ASP A 44 -6.67 1.31 6.53
CA ASP A 44 -6.50 0.75 7.87
C ASP A 44 -7.31 -0.53 8.01
N THR A 45 -6.73 -1.65 7.57
CA THR A 45 -7.40 -2.94 7.53
C THR A 45 -7.90 -3.37 8.91
N ALA A 46 -7.13 -3.12 9.98
CA ALA A 46 -7.50 -3.48 11.34
C ALA A 46 -8.78 -2.75 11.79
N ARG A 47 -8.85 -1.43 11.54
CA ARG A 47 -10.04 -0.62 11.86
C ARG A 47 -11.23 -0.98 10.98
N LEU A 48 -11.01 -1.11 9.66
CA LEU A 48 -12.06 -1.39 8.69
C LEU A 48 -12.67 -2.79 8.85
N SER A 49 -11.89 -3.78 9.25
CA SER A 49 -12.40 -5.13 9.54
C SER A 49 -13.31 -5.18 10.78
N GLN A 50 -13.23 -4.20 11.67
CA GLN A 50 -14.02 -4.13 12.90
C GLN A 50 -15.22 -3.18 12.80
N ASP A 51 -15.20 -2.26 11.85
CA ASP A 51 -16.26 -1.27 11.63
C ASP A 51 -16.93 -1.49 10.27
N ALA A 52 -18.02 -2.26 10.27
CA ALA A 52 -18.77 -2.58 9.06
C ALA A 52 -19.37 -1.34 8.37
N ALA A 53 -19.72 -0.30 9.12
CA ALA A 53 -20.26 0.93 8.54
C ALA A 53 -19.16 1.72 7.83
N LEU A 54 -17.98 1.85 8.45
CA LEU A 54 -16.81 2.46 7.82
C LEU A 54 -16.37 1.69 6.57
N LYS A 55 -16.32 0.35 6.65
CA LYS A 55 -16.02 -0.52 5.51
C LYS A 55 -17.02 -0.32 4.36
N ALA A 56 -18.32 -0.25 4.66
CA ALA A 56 -19.35 -0.01 3.65
C ALA A 56 -19.20 1.36 2.99
N ARG A 57 -18.82 2.40 3.74
CA ARG A 57 -18.52 3.73 3.18
C ARG A 57 -17.30 3.73 2.28
N LEU A 58 -16.27 2.95 2.60
CA LEU A 58 -15.12 2.76 1.70
C LEU A 58 -15.54 2.05 0.40
N ALA A 59 -16.36 1.00 0.47
CA ALA A 59 -16.88 0.32 -0.72
C ALA A 59 -17.73 1.27 -1.60
N ALA A 60 -18.57 2.11 -0.98
CA ALA A 60 -19.35 3.12 -1.68
C ALA A 60 -18.46 4.17 -2.36
N TYR A 61 -17.40 4.63 -1.69
CA TYR A 61 -16.40 5.50 -2.29
C TYR A 61 -15.77 4.86 -3.53
N VAL A 62 -15.33 3.59 -3.43
CA VAL A 62 -14.73 2.86 -4.57
C VAL A 62 -15.71 2.81 -5.75
N GLY A 63 -16.97 2.43 -5.50
CA GLY A 63 -17.99 2.37 -6.55
C GLY A 63 -18.27 3.73 -7.20
N ALA A 64 -18.28 4.81 -6.43
CA ALA A 64 -18.48 6.16 -6.94
C ALA A 64 -17.28 6.72 -7.73
N ASN A 65 -16.09 6.12 -7.57
CA ASN A 65 -14.84 6.60 -8.16
C ASN A 65 -14.20 5.62 -9.15
N LEU A 66 -14.97 4.65 -9.69
CA LEU A 66 -14.46 3.63 -10.60
C LEU A 66 -13.57 4.15 -11.75
N PRO A 67 -13.95 5.23 -12.48
CA PRO A 67 -13.07 5.76 -13.53
C PRO A 67 -11.72 6.26 -13.00
N ALA A 68 -11.72 6.89 -11.82
CA ALA A 68 -10.48 7.36 -11.20
C ALA A 68 -9.63 6.18 -10.71
N VAL A 69 -10.25 5.10 -10.22
CA VAL A 69 -9.56 3.85 -9.83
C VAL A 69 -8.95 3.17 -11.06
N ASP A 70 -9.68 3.11 -12.16
CA ASP A 70 -9.19 2.61 -13.44
C ASP A 70 -7.92 3.36 -13.87
N GLU A 71 -7.99 4.69 -13.93
CA GLU A 71 -6.87 5.54 -14.34
C GLU A 71 -5.75 5.65 -13.30
N GLY A 72 -6.00 5.26 -12.05
CA GLY A 72 -5.02 5.32 -10.95
C GLY A 72 -4.80 6.74 -10.40
N VAL A 73 -5.82 7.60 -10.48
CA VAL A 73 -5.78 9.02 -10.08
C VAL A 73 -6.74 9.34 -8.92
N TYR A 74 -7.17 8.31 -8.21
CA TYR A 74 -8.10 8.42 -7.08
C TYR A 74 -7.36 8.76 -5.78
N GLU A 75 -8.05 9.42 -4.86
CA GLU A 75 -7.56 9.79 -3.53
C GLU A 75 -8.58 9.37 -2.48
N ILE A 76 -8.29 8.29 -1.76
CA ILE A 76 -9.15 7.76 -0.70
C ILE A 76 -9.16 8.73 0.48
N PRO A 77 -10.34 9.06 1.05
CA PRO A 77 -10.43 9.95 2.20
C PRO A 77 -9.65 9.45 3.42
N ASP A 78 -8.98 10.38 4.12
CA ASP A 78 -8.15 10.15 5.30
C ASP A 78 -8.80 9.26 6.38
N GLU A 79 -10.12 9.32 6.53
CA GLU A 79 -10.84 8.55 7.55
C GLU A 79 -10.72 7.03 7.38
N PHE A 80 -10.35 6.55 6.19
CA PHE A 80 -10.16 5.13 5.90
C PHE A 80 -8.70 4.69 6.02
N LEU A 81 -7.76 5.63 6.10
CA LEU A 81 -6.35 5.38 5.85
C LEU A 81 -5.56 5.03 7.10
N ALA A 82 -4.64 4.09 6.95
CA ALA A 82 -3.64 3.77 7.95
C ALA A 82 -2.57 4.87 8.00
N ARG A 83 -1.93 5.06 9.16
CA ARG A 83 -0.74 5.93 9.28
C ARG A 83 0.57 5.14 9.35
N LYS A 84 0.47 3.87 9.71
CA LYS A 84 1.58 2.96 9.89
C LYS A 84 1.16 1.58 9.43
N ILE A 85 1.98 0.95 8.58
CA ILE A 85 1.83 -0.46 8.23
C ILE A 85 3.18 -1.18 8.29
N ILE A 86 3.11 -2.51 8.35
CA ILE A 86 4.23 -3.40 8.07
C ILE A 86 3.95 -4.10 6.75
N SER A 87 4.88 -3.99 5.82
CA SER A 87 4.85 -4.68 4.53
C SER A 87 6.02 -5.65 4.45
N TRP A 88 5.97 -6.60 3.54
CA TRP A 88 6.91 -7.71 3.54
C TRP A 88 7.49 -7.99 2.16
N SER A 89 8.79 -8.29 2.15
CA SER A 89 9.47 -8.99 1.06
C SER A 89 10.22 -10.18 1.67
N THR A 90 10.92 -11.04 0.94
CA THR A 90 10.96 -11.27 -0.50
C THR A 90 9.65 -11.89 -1.02
N PHE A 91 9.45 -11.91 -2.35
CA PHE A 91 8.19 -12.34 -3.00
C PHE A 91 6.94 -11.59 -2.51
N GLY A 92 7.02 -10.26 -2.42
CA GLY A 92 5.95 -9.48 -1.81
C GLY A 92 4.59 -9.57 -2.53
N SER A 93 4.55 -9.85 -3.84
CA SER A 93 3.30 -10.08 -4.57
C SER A 93 2.56 -11.34 -4.12
N ALA A 94 3.24 -12.31 -3.52
CA ALA A 94 2.61 -13.52 -2.98
C ALA A 94 2.16 -13.34 -1.52
N ARG A 95 2.49 -12.21 -0.88
CA ARG A 95 2.22 -11.99 0.54
C ARG A 95 0.90 -11.26 0.73
N GLN A 96 -0.05 -11.94 1.35
CA GLN A 96 -1.37 -11.39 1.68
C GLN A 96 -1.30 -10.06 2.45
N ALA A 97 -0.30 -9.89 3.32
CA ALA A 97 -0.08 -8.64 4.06
C ALA A 97 0.16 -7.41 3.16
N ASN A 98 0.55 -7.61 1.90
CA ASN A 98 0.75 -6.54 0.93
C ASN A 98 -0.48 -6.26 0.05
N HIS A 99 -1.58 -6.99 0.27
CA HIS A 99 -2.84 -6.88 -0.46
C HIS A 99 -3.96 -6.44 0.49
N PRO A 100 -3.93 -5.18 0.96
CA PRO A 100 -4.83 -4.72 2.02
C PRO A 100 -6.31 -4.64 1.61
N PHE A 101 -6.64 -4.41 0.34
CA PHE A 101 -8.01 -4.45 -0.17
C PHE A 101 -8.51 -5.88 -0.37
N THR A 102 -7.67 -6.81 -0.83
CA THR A 102 -8.03 -8.25 -0.85
C THR A 102 -8.42 -8.77 0.54
N GLN A 103 -7.76 -8.29 1.60
CA GLN A 103 -8.11 -8.64 2.97
C GLN A 103 -9.48 -8.08 3.41
N LEU A 104 -9.90 -6.96 2.83
CA LEU A 104 -11.14 -6.28 3.18
C LEU A 104 -12.31 -6.75 2.34
N PHE A 105 -12.14 -6.85 1.03
CA PHE A 105 -13.23 -7.05 0.08
C PHE A 105 -13.06 -8.33 -0.71
N GLN A 106 -14.15 -9.08 -0.81
CA GLN A 106 -14.30 -10.12 -1.80
C GLN A 106 -14.73 -9.50 -3.12
N PRO A 107 -14.13 -9.88 -4.28
CA PRO A 107 -14.50 -9.33 -5.59
C PRO A 107 -16.01 -9.31 -5.86
N LYS A 108 -16.75 -10.34 -5.42
CA LYS A 108 -18.21 -10.42 -5.56
C LYS A 108 -18.98 -9.24 -4.95
N GLU A 109 -18.42 -8.54 -3.96
CA GLU A 109 -19.03 -7.34 -3.37
C GLU A 109 -19.13 -6.19 -4.39
N PHE A 110 -18.28 -6.20 -5.42
CA PHE A 110 -18.25 -5.22 -6.49
C PHE A 110 -18.82 -5.73 -7.83
N ALA A 111 -19.40 -6.93 -7.86
CA ALA A 111 -20.00 -7.51 -9.06
C ALA A 111 -21.12 -6.66 -9.70
N PRO A 112 -21.98 -5.93 -8.94
CA PRO A 112 -23.04 -5.12 -9.53
C PRO A 112 -22.58 -3.83 -10.23
N LEU A 113 -21.29 -3.47 -10.16
CA LEU A 113 -20.77 -2.26 -10.77
C LEU A 113 -20.67 -2.37 -12.30
N ASP A 114 -20.72 -1.24 -13.00
CA ASP A 114 -20.55 -1.19 -14.46
C ASP A 114 -19.08 -0.97 -14.83
N TYR A 115 -18.49 -1.95 -15.51
CA TYR A 115 -17.10 -1.95 -15.98
C TYR A 115 -16.97 -1.69 -17.48
N SER A 116 -18.09 -1.54 -18.20
CA SER A 116 -18.11 -1.54 -19.68
C SER A 116 -17.33 -0.37 -20.29
N ALA A 117 -17.29 0.76 -19.60
CA ALA A 117 -16.59 1.98 -20.04
C ALA A 117 -15.14 2.08 -19.55
N LEU A 118 -14.66 1.15 -18.72
CA LEU A 118 -13.32 1.18 -18.13
C LEU A 118 -12.27 0.60 -19.07
N LYS A 119 -11.05 1.14 -18.99
CA LYS A 119 -9.95 0.78 -19.91
C LYS A 119 -9.18 -0.45 -19.39
N LEU A 120 -8.83 -0.45 -18.11
CA LEU A 120 -7.93 -1.42 -17.46
C LEU A 120 -8.69 -2.39 -16.55
N VAL A 121 -9.56 -1.86 -15.69
CA VAL A 121 -10.33 -2.61 -14.70
C VAL A 121 -11.63 -3.10 -15.33
N ARG A 122 -11.62 -4.32 -15.87
CA ARG A 122 -12.79 -4.88 -16.58
C ARG A 122 -13.60 -5.89 -15.77
N THR A 123 -13.12 -6.25 -14.59
CA THR A 123 -13.79 -7.21 -13.71
C THR A 123 -13.67 -6.79 -12.24
N PRO A 124 -14.52 -7.32 -11.34
CA PRO A 124 -14.41 -7.05 -9.91
C PRO A 124 -13.08 -7.53 -9.31
N GLU A 125 -12.49 -8.61 -9.83
CA GLU A 125 -11.17 -9.09 -9.41
C GLU A 125 -10.09 -8.09 -9.79
N ALA A 126 -10.13 -7.59 -11.03
CA ALA A 126 -9.22 -6.55 -11.50
C ALA A 126 -9.35 -5.25 -10.70
N LEU A 127 -10.54 -4.95 -10.16
CA LEU A 127 -10.76 -3.78 -9.31
C LEU A 127 -10.04 -3.92 -7.98
N VAL A 128 -10.22 -5.05 -7.29
CA VAL A 128 -9.55 -5.30 -6.00
C VAL A 128 -8.03 -5.31 -6.19
N GLU A 129 -7.54 -5.98 -7.23
CA GLU A 129 -6.11 -5.99 -7.58
C GLU A 129 -5.58 -4.58 -7.91
N ARG A 130 -6.36 -3.74 -8.61
CA ARG A 130 -5.98 -2.36 -8.92
C ARG A 130 -5.86 -1.50 -7.67
N LEU A 131 -6.76 -1.69 -6.71
CA LEU A 131 -6.73 -1.01 -5.41
C LEU A 131 -5.54 -1.48 -4.57
N ASP A 132 -5.26 -2.79 -4.53
CA ASP A 132 -4.09 -3.35 -3.85
C ASP A 132 -2.79 -2.78 -4.40
N ASN A 133 -2.67 -2.71 -5.73
CA ASN A 133 -1.51 -2.10 -6.38
C ASN A 133 -1.38 -0.59 -6.10
N GLY A 134 -2.48 0.12 -5.85
CA GLY A 134 -2.48 1.55 -5.52
C GLY A 134 -2.17 1.86 -4.06
N ALA A 135 -2.15 0.87 -3.17
CA ALA A 135 -1.73 1.06 -1.78
C ALA A 135 -0.19 1.16 -1.66
N CYS A 136 0.30 1.71 -0.56
CA CYS A 136 1.74 1.82 -0.27
C CYS A 136 2.43 0.45 -0.32
N GLN A 137 1.81 -0.61 0.25
CA GLN A 137 2.37 -1.97 0.15
C GLN A 137 2.43 -2.48 -1.28
N GLY A 138 1.40 -2.17 -2.08
CA GLY A 138 1.30 -2.52 -3.49
C GLY A 138 2.45 -1.97 -4.30
N CYS A 139 2.63 -0.65 -4.28
CA CYS A 139 3.68 0.05 -5.03
C CYS A 139 5.10 -0.33 -4.57
N HIS A 140 5.33 -0.48 -3.26
CA HIS A 140 6.68 -0.69 -2.73
C HIS A 140 7.13 -2.16 -2.64
N GLN A 141 6.26 -3.09 -2.23
CA GLN A 141 6.70 -4.46 -1.93
C GLN A 141 5.99 -5.52 -2.76
N ALA A 142 4.74 -5.30 -3.20
CA ALA A 142 4.08 -6.22 -4.12
C ALA A 142 4.62 -6.06 -5.55
N GLY A 143 4.57 -4.84 -6.09
CA GLY A 143 5.06 -4.49 -7.43
C GLY A 143 6.54 -4.10 -7.47
N SER A 144 7.18 -3.84 -6.31
CA SER A 144 8.56 -3.34 -6.20
C SER A 144 8.86 -2.16 -7.14
N THR A 145 7.84 -1.37 -7.46
CA THR A 145 7.92 -0.25 -8.40
C THR A 145 8.56 0.97 -7.74
N ALA A 146 8.42 1.10 -6.42
CA ALA A 146 9.01 2.15 -5.62
C ALA A 146 10.12 1.58 -4.70
N GLY A 147 11.33 2.15 -4.82
CA GLY A 147 12.55 1.66 -4.18
C GLY A 147 12.54 1.66 -2.64
N PHE A 148 13.59 1.05 -2.07
CA PHE A 148 13.78 0.90 -0.63
C PHE A 148 14.53 2.09 -0.04
N HIS A 149 14.25 2.42 1.21
CA HIS A 149 15.14 3.25 2.01
C HIS A 149 15.85 2.38 3.05
N PHE A 150 17.18 2.46 3.09
CA PHE A 150 17.96 1.91 4.18
C PHE A 150 18.05 2.96 5.28
N ILE A 151 17.91 2.55 6.55
CA ILE A 151 18.13 3.47 7.68
C ILE A 151 19.65 3.61 7.83
N GLY A 152 20.17 4.81 7.62
CA GLY A 152 21.60 5.13 7.73
C GLY A 152 21.95 6.39 6.94
N LEU A 153 23.21 6.84 7.05
CA LEU A 153 23.76 7.86 6.16
C LEU A 153 24.12 7.18 4.84
N ASP A 154 23.51 7.64 3.75
CA ASP A 154 23.89 7.18 2.42
C ASP A 154 25.30 7.67 2.07
N ASP A 155 26.07 6.81 1.39
CA ASP A 155 27.36 7.20 0.87
C ASP A 155 27.21 8.34 -0.17
N LYS A 156 28.21 9.23 -0.23
CA LYS A 156 28.21 10.41 -1.13
C LYS A 156 28.01 10.04 -2.61
N THR A 157 28.35 8.82 -3.02
CA THR A 157 28.20 8.29 -4.38
C THR A 157 26.87 7.60 -4.64
N THR A 158 26.05 7.38 -3.61
CA THR A 158 24.76 6.67 -3.73
C THR A 158 23.72 7.55 -4.42
N SER A 159 22.92 6.99 -5.34
CA SER A 159 21.88 7.73 -6.07
C SER A 159 20.98 8.57 -5.14
N PRO A 160 20.65 9.84 -5.48
CA PRO A 160 19.84 10.71 -4.62
C PRO A 160 18.38 10.27 -4.47
N LEU A 161 17.93 9.26 -5.23
CA LEU A 161 16.52 8.86 -5.30
C LEU A 161 15.97 8.25 -3.99
N ASN A 162 16.83 7.72 -3.10
CA ASN A 162 16.41 7.05 -1.86
C ASN A 162 17.04 7.66 -0.59
N ARG A 163 17.55 8.91 -0.68
CA ARG A 163 18.27 9.53 0.45
C ARG A 163 17.33 10.08 1.51
N ILE A 164 17.58 9.76 2.78
CA ILE A 164 16.84 10.32 3.93
C ILE A 164 17.46 11.66 4.40
N GLU A 165 18.79 11.83 4.29
CA GLU A 165 19.52 13.07 4.60
C GLU A 165 20.83 13.14 3.78
N VAL A 166 21.32 14.36 3.44
CA VAL A 166 22.62 14.57 2.78
C VAL A 166 23.55 15.34 3.72
N GLY A 167 24.73 14.76 3.99
CA GLY A 167 25.87 15.39 4.68
C GLY A 167 27.20 15.09 3.99
#